data_AF-A0A972QFB2-F1
#
_entry.id   AF-A0A972QFB2-F1
#
_cell.length_a   1.000
_cell.length_b   1.000
_cell.length_c   1.000
_cell.angle_alpha   90.00
_cell.angle_beta   90.00
_cell.angle_gamma   90.00
#
_symmetry.space_group_name_H-M   'P 1'
#
loop_
_entity.id
_entity.type
_entity.pdbx_description
1 polymer ?
#
loop_
_entity_poly.entity_id
_entity_poly.type
_entity_poly.pdbx_seq_one_letter_code
_entity_poly.pdbx_strand_id
1 'polypeptide(L)'
;LSKENLSEKYRDTAIKQVKRHLILNKLIEQEKLTLSDEEINNGFKEMSKVFNKPLEEISSFYKQNKDNLELFKNTLLEKKSIKLIIENSIIENVEPTAEQEKEETKD
;
A
#
# COMPACT_ATOMS: atom_id res chain seq x y z
N LEU A 1 29.38 -6.74 7.96
CA LEU A 1 28.74 -6.12 6.78
C LEU A 1 29.03 -4.62 6.85
N SER A 2 29.68 -4.03 5.85
CA SER A 2 29.96 -2.57 5.84
C SER A 2 28.75 -1.77 5.33
N LYS A 3 28.73 -0.47 5.62
CA LYS A 3 27.68 0.44 5.14
C LYS A 3 27.67 0.51 3.61
N GLU A 4 28.83 0.53 2.96
CA GLU A 4 28.93 0.48 1.50
C GLU A 4 28.29 -0.80 0.92
N ASN A 5 28.64 -1.98 1.46
CA ASN A 5 28.11 -3.25 0.95
C ASN A 5 26.59 -3.37 1.16
N LEU A 6 26.06 -2.77 2.23
CA LEU A 6 24.62 -2.68 2.45
C LEU A 6 23.98 -1.75 1.41
N SER A 7 24.54 -0.56 1.20
CA SER A 7 24.04 0.42 0.22
C SER A 7 23.94 -0.18 -1.19
N GLU A 8 24.99 -0.86 -1.64
CA GLU A 8 25.01 -1.51 -2.96
C GLU A 8 23.93 -2.59 -3.08
N LYS A 9 23.81 -3.47 -2.08
CA LYS A 9 22.84 -4.57 -2.09
C LYS A 9 21.39 -4.10 -2.16
N TYR A 10 21.05 -2.98 -1.52
CA TYR A 10 19.67 -2.48 -1.45
C TYR A 10 19.35 -1.39 -2.49
N ARG A 11 20.33 -0.95 -3.28
CA ARG A 11 20.18 0.14 -4.24
C ARG A 11 19.03 -0.10 -5.22
N ASP A 12 18.97 -1.28 -5.83
CA ASP A 12 17.97 -1.58 -6.86
C ASP A 12 16.54 -1.60 -6.29
N THR A 13 16.37 -2.19 -5.10
CA THR A 13 15.10 -2.18 -4.39
C THR A 13 14.68 -0.76 -4.03
N ALA A 14 15.60 0.05 -3.52
CA ALA A 14 15.33 1.45 -3.20
C ALA A 14 14.91 2.25 -4.44
N ILE A 15 15.60 2.07 -5.58
CA ILE A 15 15.24 2.71 -6.85
C ILE A 15 13.83 2.32 -7.27
N LYS A 16 13.47 1.02 -7.19
CA LYS A 16 12.12 0.55 -7.54
C LYS A 16 11.06 1.16 -6.63
N GLN A 17 11.32 1.24 -5.32
CA GLN A 17 10.39 1.83 -4.35
C GLN A 17 10.17 3.33 -4.61
N VAL A 18 11.25 4.09 -4.84
CA VAL A 18 11.16 5.53 -5.16
C VAL A 18 10.39 5.74 -6.46
N LYS A 19 10.70 4.97 -7.51
CA LYS A 19 9.96 5.05 -8.78
C LYS A 19 8.47 4.76 -8.60
N ARG A 20 8.13 3.68 -7.87
CA ARG A 20 6.73 3.34 -7.55
C ARG A 20 6.04 4.52 -6.86
N HIS A 21 6.65 5.07 -5.80
CA HIS A 21 6.07 6.18 -5.06
C HIS A 21 5.83 7.42 -5.94
N LEU A 22 6.82 7.80 -6.74
CA LEU A 22 6.71 8.95 -7.65
C LEU A 22 5.60 8.77 -8.70
N ILE A 23 5.48 7.57 -9.28
CA ILE A 23 4.44 7.27 -10.28
C ILE A 23 3.04 7.32 -9.65
N LEU A 24 2.88 6.69 -8.48
CA LEU A 24 1.58 6.66 -7.79
C LEU A 24 1.15 8.06 -7.34
N ASN A 25 2.07 8.87 -6.79
CA ASN A 25 1.78 10.26 -6.43
C ASN A 25 1.39 11.08 -7.65
N LYS A 26 2.12 10.92 -8.77
CA LYS A 26 1.79 11.64 -9.99
C LYS A 26 0.39 11.28 -10.50
N LEU A 27 0.01 10.01 -10.41
CA LEU A 27 -1.32 9.54 -10.79
C LEU A 27 -2.41 10.10 -9.86
N ILE A 28 -2.17 10.11 -8.54
CA ILE A 28 -3.08 10.71 -7.55
C ILE A 28 -3.36 12.17 -7.89
N GLU A 29 -2.31 12.96 -8.19
CA GLU A 29 -2.45 14.36 -8.58
C GLU A 29 -3.20 14.52 -9.90
N GLN A 30 -2.82 13.75 -10.92
CA GLN A 30 -3.39 13.85 -12.27
C GLN A 30 -4.89 13.55 -12.28
N GLU A 31 -5.28 12.46 -11.61
CA GLU A 31 -6.67 11.99 -11.53
C GLU A 31 -7.45 12.67 -10.41
N LYS A 32 -6.80 13.57 -9.65
CA LYS A 32 -7.37 14.31 -8.52
C LYS A 32 -8.04 13.38 -7.51
N LEU A 33 -7.37 12.26 -7.20
CA LEU A 33 -7.90 11.28 -6.28
C LEU A 33 -8.04 11.89 -4.88
N THR A 34 -9.21 11.69 -4.29
CA THR A 34 -9.53 12.11 -2.93
C THR A 34 -10.00 10.93 -2.10
N LEU A 35 -10.02 11.10 -0.79
CA LEU A 35 -10.59 10.16 0.16
C LEU A 35 -11.84 10.77 0.78
N SER A 36 -12.92 9.99 0.77
CA SER A 36 -14.09 10.24 1.61
C SER A 36 -13.80 9.87 3.07
N ASP A 37 -14.61 10.42 3.98
CA ASP A 37 -14.54 10.04 5.40
C ASP A 37 -14.82 8.55 5.62
N GLU A 38 -15.68 7.96 4.79
CA GLU A 38 -15.95 6.53 4.82
C GLU A 38 -14.72 5.69 4.45
N GLU A 39 -14.00 6.07 3.40
CA GLU A 39 -12.76 5.38 3.00
C GLU A 39 -11.68 5.46 4.09
N ILE A 40 -11.56 6.61 4.75
CA ILE A 40 -10.63 6.77 5.89
C ILE A 40 -11.05 5.87 7.06
N ASN A 41 -12.34 5.87 7.40
CA ASN A 41 -12.87 5.03 8.49
C ASN A 41 -12.72 3.53 8.20
N ASN A 42 -12.92 3.10 6.95
CA ASN A 42 -12.67 1.73 6.54
C ASN A 42 -11.18 1.38 6.64
N GLY A 43 -10.29 2.30 6.28
CA GLY A 43 -8.86 2.14 6.53
C GLY A 43 -8.53 1.92 8.01
N PHE A 44 -9.17 2.66 8.92
CA PHE A 44 -8.99 2.46 10.37
C PHE A 44 -9.51 1.10 10.84
N LYS A 45 -10.67 0.64 10.31
CA LYS A 45 -11.20 -0.71 10.61
C LYS A 45 -10.23 -1.80 10.17
N GLU A 46 -9.61 -1.66 9.00
CA GLU A 46 -8.59 -2.61 8.55
C GLU A 46 -7.36 -2.62 9.46
N MET A 47 -6.88 -1.45 9.91
CA MET A 47 -5.78 -1.39 10.87
C MET A 47 -6.15 -1.96 12.25
N SER A 48 -7.38 -1.73 12.70
CA SER A 48 -7.91 -2.33 13.93
C SER A 48 -7.81 -3.86 13.89
N LYS A 49 -8.16 -4.48 12.76
CA LYS A 49 -8.01 -5.94 12.56
C LYS A 49 -6.54 -6.36 12.54
N VAL A 50 -5.70 -5.69 11.74
CA VAL A 50 -4.28 -6.04 11.58
C VAL A 50 -3.51 -5.94 12.90
N PHE A 51 -3.76 -4.89 13.68
CA PHE A 51 -3.09 -4.68 14.96
C PHE A 51 -3.82 -5.30 16.15
N ASN A 52 -4.97 -5.94 15.93
CA ASN A 52 -5.85 -6.47 16.98
C ASN A 52 -6.11 -5.45 18.10
N LYS A 53 -6.49 -4.23 17.71
CA LYS A 53 -6.77 -3.10 18.61
C LYS A 53 -8.16 -2.53 18.36
N PRO A 54 -8.85 -1.96 19.36
CA PRO A 54 -10.12 -1.29 19.16
C PRO A 54 -10.03 -0.15 18.12
N LEU A 55 -11.10 0.04 17.35
CA LEU A 55 -11.17 1.07 16.31
C LEU A 55 -10.95 2.47 16.88
N GLU A 56 -11.48 2.72 18.07
CA GLU A 56 -11.36 3.99 18.79
C GLU A 56 -9.90 4.30 19.12
N GLU A 57 -9.10 3.30 19.51
CA GLU A 57 -7.68 3.45 19.81
C GLU A 57 -6.90 3.83 18.55
N ILE A 58 -7.16 3.13 17.43
CA ILE A 58 -6.55 3.44 16.12
C ILE A 58 -6.93 4.85 15.67
N SER A 59 -8.20 5.20 15.73
CA SER A 59 -8.68 6.54 15.32
C SER A 59 -8.07 7.63 16.20
N SER A 60 -7.98 7.41 17.50
CA SER A 60 -7.38 8.35 18.46
C SER A 60 -5.89 8.57 18.18
N PHE A 61 -5.12 7.49 17.93
CA PHE A 61 -3.70 7.57 17.59
C PHE A 61 -3.43 8.51 16.41
N TYR A 62 -4.19 8.35 15.31
CA TYR A 62 -4.03 9.21 14.14
C TYR A 62 -4.58 10.63 14.34
N LYS A 63 -5.64 10.82 15.13
CA LYS A 63 -6.15 12.17 15.45
C LYS A 63 -5.18 12.99 16.30
N GLN A 64 -4.39 12.35 17.15
CA GLN A 64 -3.41 13.01 18.03
C GLN A 64 -2.15 13.46 17.28
N ASN A 65 -1.85 12.86 16.13
CA ASN A 65 -0.68 13.20 15.32
C ASN A 65 -1.07 13.44 13.86
N LYS A 66 -1.10 14.72 13.47
CA LYS A 66 -1.50 15.14 12.12
C LYS A 66 -0.62 14.56 11.02
N ASP A 67 0.68 14.47 11.25
CA ASP A 67 1.63 13.95 10.27
C ASP A 67 1.40 12.44 10.02
N ASN A 68 1.14 11.70 11.10
CA ASN A 68 0.78 10.27 10.99
C ASN A 68 -0.54 10.10 10.22
N LEU A 69 -1.53 10.97 10.45
CA LEU A 69 -2.80 10.92 9.72
C LEU A 69 -2.60 11.24 8.23
N GLU A 70 -1.76 12.22 7.90
CA GLU A 70 -1.46 12.57 6.52
C GLU A 70 -0.73 11.45 5.80
N LEU A 71 0.28 10.84 6.42
CA LEU A 71 0.97 9.68 5.88
C LEU A 71 0.01 8.50 5.66
N PHE A 72 -0.90 8.27 6.60
CA PHE A 72 -1.94 7.24 6.47
C PHE A 72 -2.87 7.53 5.29
N LYS A 73 -3.34 8.76 5.14
CA LYS A 73 -4.16 9.18 3.99
C LYS A 73 -3.41 8.99 2.66
N ASN A 74 -2.13 9.37 2.60
CA ASN A 74 -1.31 9.14 1.40
C ASN A 74 -1.19 7.65 1.07
N THR A 75 -1.03 6.80 2.08
CA THR A 75 -1.01 5.34 1.90
C THR A 75 -2.34 4.82 1.33
N LEU A 76 -3.48 5.34 1.80
CA LEU A 76 -4.80 4.99 1.26
C LEU A 76 -4.97 5.48 -0.19
N LEU A 77 -4.50 6.68 -0.51
CA LEU A 77 -4.50 7.21 -1.87
C LEU A 77 -3.62 6.37 -2.81
N GLU A 78 -2.44 5.92 -2.37
CA GLU A 78 -1.60 4.99 -3.14
C GLU A 78 -2.33 3.67 -3.44
N LYS A 79 -3.05 3.12 -2.45
CA LYS A 79 -3.85 1.90 -2.68
C LYS A 79 -4.97 2.15 -3.69
N LYS A 80 -5.63 3.30 -3.60
CA LYS A 80 -6.69 3.71 -4.52
C LYS A 80 -6.15 3.91 -5.95
N SER A 81 -4.96 4.49 -6.09
CA SER A 81 -4.33 4.67 -7.40
C SER A 81 -3.89 3.35 -8.02
N ILE A 82 -3.41 2.38 -7.22
CA ILE A 82 -3.17 1.01 -7.70
C ILE A 82 -4.47 0.35 -8.17
N LYS A 83 -5.56 0.50 -7.41
CA LYS A 83 -6.87 -0.03 -7.80
C LYS A 83 -7.31 0.55 -9.15
N LEU A 84 -7.16 1.86 -9.34
CA LEU A 84 -7.46 2.52 -10.61
C LEU A 84 -6.61 1.96 -11.76
N ILE A 85 -5.31 1.72 -11.55
CA ILE A 85 -4.44 1.10 -12.56
C ILE A 85 -5.00 -0.27 -12.96
N ILE A 86 -5.34 -1.12 -11.99
CA ILE A 86 -5.88 -2.46 -12.25
C ILE A 86 -7.21 -2.38 -13.01
N GLU A 87 -8.13 -1.51 -12.56
CA GLU A 87 -9.44 -1.31 -13.20
C GLU A 87 -9.34 -0.83 -14.66
N ASN A 88 -8.24 -0.18 -15.02
CA ASN A 88 -7.98 0.31 -16.38
C ASN A 88 -6.97 -0.55 -17.15
N SER A 89 -6.55 -1.70 -16.60
CA SER A 89 -5.60 -2.60 -17.24
C SER A 89 -6.31 -3.71 -18.02
N ILE A 90 -5.61 -4.28 -19.00
CA ILE A 90 -6.05 -5.51 -19.66
C ILE A 90 -5.67 -6.68 -18.75
N ILE A 91 -6.67 -7.39 -18.24
CA ILE A 91 -6.49 -8.54 -17.35
C ILE A 91 -6.58 -9.83 -18.16
N GLU A 92 -5.51 -10.62 -18.13
CA GLU A 92 -5.46 -11.98 -18.68
C GLU A 92 -5.57 -12.98 -17.52
N ASN A 93 -6.59 -13.84 -17.56
CA ASN A 93 -6.72 -14.93 -16.60
C ASN A 93 -5.95 -16.14 -17.14
N VAL A 94 -5.04 -16.66 -16.33
CA VAL A 94 -4.23 -17.84 -16.66
C VAL A 94 -4.54 -18.95 -15.65
N GLU A 95 -4.66 -20.18 -16.15
CA GLU A 95 -4.83 -21.36 -15.29
C GLU A 95 -3.52 -21.60 -14.48
N PRO A 96 -3.61 -21.96 -13.20
CA PRO A 96 -2.44 -22.30 -12.41
C PRO A 96 -1.65 -23.46 -13.04
N THR A 97 -0.33 -23.36 -13.03
CA THR A 97 0.51 -24.49 -13.42
C THR A 97 0.62 -25.51 -12.27
N ALA A 98 0.83 -26.78 -12.58
CA ALA A 98 0.96 -27.86 -11.59
C ALA A 98 2.13 -27.70 -10.59
N GLU A 99 3.05 -26.75 -10.83
CA GLU A 99 4.10 -26.37 -9.88
C GLU A 99 3.61 -25.33 -8.86
N GLN A 100 2.67 -24.45 -9.24
CA GLN A 100 2.08 -23.43 -8.37
C GLN A 100 1.05 -24.03 -7.39
N GLU A 101 0.29 -25.06 -7.80
CA GLU A 101 -0.65 -25.77 -6.92
C GLU A 101 0.05 -26.48 -5.74
N LYS A 102 1.33 -26.85 -5.89
CA LYS A 102 2.12 -27.53 -4.86
C LYS A 102 2.70 -26.58 -3.81
N GLU A 103 2.80 -25.29 -4.12
CA GLU A 103 3.24 -24.27 -3.17
C GLU A 103 2.06 -23.78 -2.32
N GLU A 104 0.86 -23.63 -2.89
CA GLU A 104 -0.34 -23.21 -2.15
C GLU A 104 -0.87 -24.25 -1.14
N THR A 105 -0.53 -25.53 -1.30
CA THR A 105 -0.99 -26.61 -0.40
C THR A 105 -0.07 -26.85 0.81
N LYS A 106 0.96 -26.02 1.02
CA LYS A 106 1.95 -26.17 2.11
C LYS A 106 1.80 -25.19 3.28
N ASP A 107 0.84 -24.26 3.24
CA ASP A 107 0.54 -23.31 4.33
C ASP A 107 -0.73 -23.67 5.10
#